data_AF-A0A7J6VHD5-F1
#
_entry.id   AF-A0A7J6VHD5-F1
#
_cell.length_a   1.000
_cell.length_b   1.000
_cell.length_c   1.000
_cell.angle_alpha   90.00
_cell.angle_beta   90.00
_cell.angle_gamma   90.00
#
_symmetry.space_group_name_H-M   'P 1'
#
loop_
_entity.id
_entity.type
_entity.pdbx_description
1 polymer ?
#
loop_
_entity_poly.entity_id
_entity_poly.type
_entity_poly.pdbx_seq_one_letter_code
_entity_poly.pdbx_strand_id
1 'polypeptide(L)'
;KYYLVDAGYTHCKGFLAPFRRTRYHLTEFDDQNPNPTTPAELFNHRHSSLRNTVERAFGILKQRWKILDDSKEHFDYDTQVDIVLACCILDNHIMRVDPNDPLINQVQDGSEDNEQQQQEDEEEEEVVLAQATRLTRLTRREQRDENKRWKEFRMKMVNDMWAQN
;
A
#
# COMPACT_ATOMS: atom_id res chain seq x y z
N LYS A 1 -5.10 8.54 -12.91
CA LYS A 1 -4.78 8.22 -11.50
C LYS A 1 -4.58 6.72 -11.41
N TYR A 2 -3.69 6.26 -10.55
CA TYR A 2 -3.45 4.84 -10.27
C TYR A 2 -3.24 4.67 -8.76
N TYR A 3 -3.51 3.48 -8.26
CA TYR A 3 -3.43 3.09 -6.86
C TYR A 3 -2.36 1.99 -6.72
N LEU A 4 -1.50 2.15 -5.72
CA LEU A 4 -0.58 1.10 -5.32
C LEU A 4 -1.37 0.02 -4.59
N VAL A 5 -1.18 -1.25 -4.93
CA VAL A 5 -1.90 -2.35 -4.30
C VAL A 5 -1.00 -3.54 -4.02
N ASP A 6 -1.50 -4.44 -3.18
CA ASP A 6 -0.80 -5.64 -2.75
C ASP A 6 -0.58 -6.66 -3.88
N ALA A 7 0.29 -7.63 -3.63
CA ALA A 7 0.57 -8.78 -4.49
C ALA A 7 -0.65 -9.69 -4.68
N GLY A 8 -1.61 -9.68 -3.73
CA GLY A 8 -2.90 -10.36 -3.84
C GLY A 8 -3.79 -9.80 -4.95
N TYR A 9 -3.60 -8.53 -5.30
CA TYR A 9 -4.40 -7.88 -6.33
C TYR A 9 -3.97 -8.26 -7.75
N THR A 10 -4.94 -8.24 -8.66
CA THR A 10 -4.63 -8.36 -10.08
C THR A 10 -4.15 -7.01 -10.62
N HIS A 11 -3.00 -7.01 -11.32
CA HIS A 11 -2.57 -5.84 -12.09
C HIS A 11 -3.57 -5.58 -13.23
N CYS A 12 -4.43 -4.58 -13.03
CA CYS A 12 -5.47 -4.15 -13.96
C CYS A 12 -5.54 -2.62 -13.99
N LYS A 13 -6.35 -2.06 -14.89
CA LYS A 13 -6.45 -0.60 -15.04
C LYS A 13 -6.70 0.11 -13.72
N GLY A 14 -5.87 1.10 -13.45
CA GLY A 14 -5.92 1.90 -12.23
C GLY A 14 -5.17 1.27 -11.05
N PHE A 15 -4.73 0.02 -11.12
CA PHE A 15 -4.06 -0.70 -10.03
C PHE A 15 -2.62 -1.03 -10.42
N LEU A 16 -1.66 -0.78 -9.53
CA LEU A 16 -0.25 -1.12 -9.68
C LEU A 16 0.14 -2.16 -8.63
N ALA A 17 0.03 -3.43 -9.02
CA ALA A 17 0.51 -4.55 -8.22
C ALA A 17 2.01 -4.80 -8.47
N PRO A 18 2.75 -5.33 -7.47
CA PRO A 18 4.15 -5.69 -7.63
C PRO A 18 4.34 -6.79 -8.69
N PHE A 19 5.58 -6.95 -9.16
CA PHE A 19 5.98 -8.10 -9.97
C PHE A 19 6.04 -9.34 -9.08
N ARG A 20 5.29 -10.37 -9.47
CA ARG A 20 5.31 -11.67 -8.79
C ARG A 20 6.60 -12.42 -9.11
N ARG A 21 7.05 -13.26 -8.17
CA ARG A 21 8.27 -14.09 -8.30
C ARG A 21 9.53 -13.24 -8.52
N THR A 22 9.56 -12.07 -7.91
CA THR A 22 10.67 -11.12 -7.93
C THR A 22 10.80 -10.62 -6.49
N ARG A 23 12.04 -10.38 -6.01
CA ARG A 23 12.26 -9.83 -4.66
C ARG A 23 11.38 -8.60 -4.43
N TYR A 24 10.78 -8.52 -3.25
CA TYR A 24 9.76 -7.54 -2.90
C TYR A 24 9.91 -7.03 -1.46
N HIS A 25 10.19 -7.90 -0.50
CA HIS A 25 10.29 -7.47 0.89
C HIS A 25 11.59 -6.66 1.08
N LEU A 26 11.53 -5.56 1.82
CA LEU A 26 12.71 -4.73 2.07
C LEU A 26 13.83 -5.53 2.77
N THR A 27 13.47 -6.55 3.55
CA THR A 27 14.39 -7.48 4.21
C THR A 27 15.18 -8.37 3.23
N GLU A 28 14.71 -8.54 1.99
CA GLU A 28 15.43 -9.29 0.94
C GLU A 28 16.54 -8.45 0.27
N PHE A 29 16.67 -7.18 0.64
CA PHE A 29 17.70 -6.24 0.19
C PHE A 29 18.62 -5.89 1.36
N ASP A 30 19.30 -6.91 1.88
CA ASP A 30 20.21 -6.82 3.03
C ASP A 30 21.63 -6.35 2.63
N ASP A 31 22.55 -6.27 3.59
CA ASP A 31 23.93 -5.86 3.37
C ASP A 31 24.69 -6.73 2.34
N GLN A 32 24.28 -7.98 2.13
CA GLN A 32 24.92 -8.89 1.18
C GLN A 32 24.44 -8.65 -0.25
N ASN A 33 23.18 -8.24 -0.43
CA ASN A 33 22.61 -7.93 -1.73
C ASN A 33 21.65 -6.73 -1.72
N PRO A 34 22.16 -5.52 -1.40
CA PRO A 34 21.33 -4.36 -1.09
C PRO A 34 20.68 -3.75 -2.34
N ASN A 35 21.26 -4.01 -3.52
CA ASN A 35 20.85 -3.34 -4.73
C ASN A 35 19.91 -4.21 -5.58
N PRO A 36 18.81 -3.63 -6.09
CA PRO A 36 18.04 -4.26 -7.13
C PRO A 36 18.88 -4.55 -8.38
N THR A 37 18.81 -5.79 -8.86
CA THR A 37 19.61 -6.26 -10.00
C THR A 37 18.84 -6.23 -11.32
N THR A 38 17.51 -6.09 -11.25
CA THR A 38 16.64 -6.03 -12.42
C THR A 38 15.67 -4.83 -12.32
N PRO A 39 15.15 -4.33 -13.46
CA PRO A 39 14.11 -3.30 -13.44
C PRO A 39 12.89 -3.68 -12.61
N ALA A 40 12.51 -4.97 -12.63
CA ALA A 40 11.39 -5.48 -11.85
C ALA A 40 11.68 -5.46 -10.34
N GLU A 41 12.89 -5.84 -9.93
CA GLU A 41 13.31 -5.72 -8.52
C GLU A 41 13.34 -4.26 -8.07
N LEU A 42 13.82 -3.34 -8.92
CA LEU A 42 13.84 -1.92 -8.58
C LEU A 42 12.43 -1.38 -8.36
N PHE A 43 11.51 -1.74 -9.24
CA PHE A 43 10.10 -1.38 -9.09
C PHE A 43 9.51 -1.93 -7.79
N ASN A 44 9.73 -3.22 -7.51
CA ASN A 44 9.23 -3.87 -6.30
C ASN A 44 9.83 -3.26 -5.03
N HIS A 45 11.13 -2.96 -5.00
CA HIS A 45 11.79 -2.30 -3.88
C HIS A 45 11.15 -0.92 -3.60
N ARG A 46 10.97 -0.09 -4.64
CA ARG A 46 10.33 1.22 -4.50
C ARG A 46 8.86 1.11 -4.11
N HIS A 47 8.14 0.13 -4.67
CA HIS A 47 6.75 -0.17 -4.33
C HIS A 47 6.63 -0.53 -2.84
N SER A 48 7.43 -1.48 -2.38
CA SER A 48 7.48 -1.94 -0.98
C SER A 48 7.89 -0.82 -0.01
N SER A 49 8.87 0.01 -0.38
CA SER A 49 9.26 1.19 0.42
C SER A 49 8.13 2.20 0.58
N LEU A 50 7.39 2.48 -0.49
CA LEU A 50 6.23 3.37 -0.43
C LEU A 50 5.11 2.77 0.41
N ARG A 51 4.82 1.47 0.24
CA ARG A 51 3.82 0.76 1.03
C ARG A 51 4.16 0.79 2.52
N ASN A 52 5.39 0.44 2.88
CA ASN A 52 5.88 0.49 4.26
C ASN A 52 5.71 1.89 4.87
N THR A 53 5.97 2.96 4.12
CA THR A 53 5.75 4.33 4.59
C THR A 53 4.27 4.60 4.92
N VAL A 54 3.35 4.12 4.08
CA VAL A 54 1.90 4.28 4.30
C VAL A 54 1.42 3.43 5.47
N GLU A 55 1.81 2.16 5.54
CA GLU A 55 1.45 1.24 6.63
C GLU A 55 1.93 1.76 7.97
N ARG A 56 3.18 2.25 8.05
CA ARG A 56 3.72 2.87 9.27
C ARG A 56 2.92 4.09 9.71
N ALA A 57 2.50 4.94 8.78
CA ALA A 57 1.65 6.09 9.10
C ALA A 57 0.30 5.65 9.71
N PHE A 58 -0.34 4.62 9.15
CA PHE A 58 -1.56 4.06 9.72
C PHE A 58 -1.32 3.35 11.05
N GLY A 59 -0.18 2.68 11.23
CA GLY A 59 0.22 2.08 12.51
C GLY A 59 0.32 3.11 13.62
N ILE A 60 0.97 4.25 13.36
CA ILE A 60 1.04 5.38 14.31
C ILE A 60 -0.37 5.91 14.62
N LEU A 61 -1.20 6.07 13.59
CA LEU A 61 -2.56 6.57 13.75
C LEU A 61 -3.39 5.63 14.65
N LYS A 62 -3.36 4.31 14.42
CA LYS A 62 -4.04 3.29 15.24
C LYS A 62 -3.46 3.23 16.66
N GLN A 63 -2.13 3.35 16.82
CA GLN A 63 -1.50 3.35 18.13
C GLN A 63 -1.95 4.54 18.98
N ARG A 64 -2.04 5.73 18.37
CA ARG A 64 -2.46 6.98 19.03
C ARG A 64 -3.95 7.00 19.32
N TRP A 65 -4.77 6.63 18.34
CA TRP A 65 -6.22 6.75 18.39
C TRP A 65 -6.86 5.38 18.51
N LYS A 66 -6.92 4.85 19.73
CA LYS A 66 -7.51 3.53 20.03
C LYS A 66 -8.98 3.37 19.65
N ILE A 67 -9.70 4.47 19.43
CA ILE A 67 -11.05 4.44 18.86
C ILE A 67 -11.07 3.79 17.47
N LEU A 68 -9.97 3.81 16.72
CA LEU A 68 -9.88 3.17 15.40
C LEU A 68 -9.90 1.64 15.49
N ASP A 69 -9.41 1.06 16.59
CA ASP A 69 -9.38 -0.39 16.79
C ASP A 69 -10.80 -0.95 16.99
N ASP A 70 -11.66 -0.24 17.75
CA ASP A 70 -13.02 -0.72 18.12
C ASP A 70 -14.16 -0.07 17.31
N SER A 71 -13.85 0.84 16.38
CA SER A 71 -14.88 1.66 15.70
C SER A 71 -15.90 0.84 14.90
N LYS A 72 -15.49 -0.32 14.37
CA LYS A 72 -16.34 -1.18 13.52
C LYS A 72 -17.58 -1.70 14.26
N GLU A 73 -17.50 -1.95 15.57
CA GLU A 73 -18.57 -2.60 16.35
C GLU A 73 -19.60 -1.61 16.94
N HIS A 74 -19.28 -0.32 16.95
CA HIS A 74 -20.03 0.68 17.73
C HIS A 74 -20.64 1.81 16.91
N PHE A 75 -20.16 2.03 15.68
CA PHE A 75 -20.56 3.15 14.85
C PHE A 75 -21.03 2.69 13.48
N ASP A 76 -21.95 3.45 12.88
CA ASP A 76 -22.32 3.23 11.48
C ASP A 76 -21.17 3.65 10.53
N TYR A 77 -21.27 3.24 9.27
CA TYR A 77 -20.20 3.47 8.29
C TYR A 77 -19.87 4.96 8.12
N ASP A 78 -20.88 5.83 8.07
CA ASP A 78 -20.68 7.26 7.90
C ASP A 78 -19.93 7.86 9.11
N THR A 79 -20.29 7.45 10.32
CA THR A 79 -19.56 7.85 11.54
C THR A 79 -18.15 7.28 11.58
N GLN A 80 -17.93 6.04 11.14
CA GLN A 80 -16.59 5.46 11.04
C GLN A 80 -15.68 6.29 10.11
N VAL A 81 -16.22 6.74 8.97
CA VAL A 81 -15.49 7.63 8.04
C VAL A 81 -15.14 8.95 8.73
N ASP A 82 -16.08 9.57 9.43
CA ASP A 82 -15.85 10.81 10.16
C ASP A 82 -14.80 10.65 11.27
N ILE A 83 -14.80 9.52 11.99
CA ILE A 83 -13.79 9.20 13.00
C ILE A 83 -12.40 9.13 12.36
N VAL A 84 -12.24 8.40 11.25
CA VAL A 84 -10.96 8.29 10.54
C VAL A 84 -10.47 9.68 10.09
N LEU A 85 -11.36 10.50 9.52
CA LEU A 85 -11.03 11.85 9.08
C LEU A 85 -10.61 12.74 10.26
N ALA A 86 -11.35 12.70 11.37
CA ALA A 86 -11.03 13.46 12.57
C ALA A 86 -9.66 13.07 13.13
N CYS A 87 -9.36 11.77 13.24
CA CYS A 87 -8.06 11.27 13.67
C CYS A 87 -6.93 11.78 12.75
N CYS A 88 -7.09 11.68 11.43
CA CYS A 88 -6.10 12.19 10.46
C CYS A 88 -5.87 13.71 10.60
N ILE A 89 -6.93 14.50 10.80
CA ILE A 89 -6.82 15.96 10.97
C ILE A 89 -6.07 16.29 12.25
N LEU A 90 -6.41 15.63 13.36
CA LEU A 90 -5.76 15.83 14.64
C LEU A 90 -4.29 15.39 14.59
N ASP A 91 -3.99 14.26 13.94
CA ASP A 91 -2.63 13.76 13.79
C ASP A 91 -1.75 14.73 12.99
N ASN A 92 -2.24 15.19 11.84
CA ASN A 92 -1.57 16.22 11.03
C ASN A 92 -1.37 17.54 11.80
N HIS A 93 -2.32 17.90 12.66
CA HIS A 93 -2.18 19.08 13.52
C HIS A 93 -1.04 18.89 14.53
N ILE A 94 -1.01 17.75 15.23
CA ILE A 94 0.03 17.41 16.21
C ILE A 94 1.41 17.41 15.54
N MET A 95 1.56 16.74 14.39
CA MET A 95 2.81 16.72 13.61
C MET A 95 3.37 18.12 13.32
N ARG A 96 2.49 19.11 13.15
CA ARG A 96 2.88 20.49 12.85
C ARG A 96 3.27 21.29 14.10
N VAL A 97 2.60 21.05 15.23
CA VAL A 97 2.80 21.85 16.46
C VAL A 97 3.81 21.22 17.41
N ASP A 98 3.99 19.90 17.35
CA ASP A 98 4.98 19.15 18.12
C ASP A 98 5.78 18.19 17.21
N PRO A 99 6.86 18.69 16.58
CA PRO A 99 7.73 17.87 15.73
C PRO A 99 8.56 16.86 16.52
N ASN A 100 8.59 16.93 17.86
CA ASN A 100 9.34 16.01 18.71
C ASN A 100 8.47 14.91 19.32
N ASP A 101 7.25 14.74 18.81
CA ASP A 101 6.31 13.75 19.31
C ASP A 101 6.95 12.34 19.39
N PRO A 102 6.99 11.72 20.58
CA PRO A 102 7.63 10.44 20.77
C PRO A 102 7.06 9.31 19.92
N LEU A 103 5.75 9.32 19.59
CA LEU A 103 5.13 8.30 18.76
C LEU A 103 5.58 8.41 17.30
N ILE A 104 5.87 9.62 16.83
CA ILE A 104 6.37 9.85 15.48
C ILE A 104 7.86 9.46 15.40
N ASN A 105 8.62 9.74 16.46
CA ASN A 105 10.06 9.51 16.51
C ASN A 105 10.44 8.05 16.81
N GLN A 106 9.68 7.33 17.65
CA GLN A 106 9.96 5.94 18.01
C GLN A 106 9.93 4.98 16.81
N VAL A 107 9.12 5.28 15.80
CA VAL A 107 8.97 4.40 14.63
C VAL A 107 10.08 4.65 13.60
N GLN A 108 10.72 5.83 13.57
CA GLN A 108 11.86 6.10 12.66
C GLN A 108 13.05 5.15 12.88
N ASP A 109 13.21 4.60 14.09
CA ASP A 109 14.37 3.78 14.51
C ASP A 109 14.08 2.26 14.56
N GLY A 110 12.84 1.84 14.27
CA GLY A 110 12.41 0.45 14.34
C GLY A 110 12.27 -0.19 12.96
N SER A 111 13.26 -0.98 12.55
CA SER A 111 13.02 -2.15 11.71
C SER A 111 12.38 -3.23 12.58
N GLU A 112 11.43 -3.97 12.00
CA GLU A 112 10.80 -5.20 12.54
C GLU A 112 9.38 -5.00 13.11
N ASP A 113 8.54 -5.99 12.77
CA ASP A 113 7.18 -6.25 13.22
C ASP A 113 6.03 -5.45 12.57
N ASN A 114 5.71 -5.81 11.32
CA ASN A 114 4.36 -5.60 10.80
C ASN A 114 3.83 -6.78 9.94
N GLU A 115 4.34 -7.99 10.16
CA GLU A 115 3.89 -9.19 9.40
C GLU A 115 2.56 -9.77 9.92
N GLN A 116 2.20 -9.52 11.18
CA GLN A 116 0.99 -10.11 11.78
C GLN A 116 -0.31 -9.35 11.47
N GLN A 117 -0.26 -8.04 11.18
CA GLN A 117 -1.44 -7.27 10.76
C GLN A 117 -1.81 -7.47 9.28
N GLN A 118 -0.92 -8.04 8.47
CA GLN A 118 -1.16 -8.24 7.02
C GLN A 118 -2.24 -9.29 6.72
N GLN A 119 -2.37 -10.34 7.53
CA GLN A 119 -3.27 -11.46 7.20
C GLN A 119 -4.76 -11.11 7.34
N GLU A 120 -5.14 -10.28 8.31
CA GLU A 120 -6.56 -9.94 8.54
C GLU A 120 -7.08 -8.89 7.54
N ASP A 121 -6.26 -7.89 7.18
CA ASP A 121 -6.64 -6.87 6.19
C ASP A 121 -6.69 -7.44 4.75
N GLU A 122 -5.88 -8.47 4.43
CA GLU A 122 -5.85 -9.13 3.12
C GLU A 122 -7.17 -9.86 2.75
N GLU A 123 -7.86 -10.48 3.72
CA GLU A 123 -9.09 -11.23 3.45
C GLU A 123 -10.29 -10.33 3.10
N GLU A 124 -10.46 -9.19 3.78
CA GLU A 124 -11.51 -8.21 3.47
C GLU A 124 -11.31 -7.59 2.07
N GLU A 125 -10.04 -7.34 1.71
CA GLU A 125 -9.62 -6.72 0.45
C GLU A 125 -9.87 -7.61 -0.80
N GLU A 126 -9.70 -8.93 -0.68
CA GLU A 126 -9.93 -9.91 -1.77
C GLU A 126 -11.42 -9.98 -2.17
N VAL A 127 -12.32 -9.95 -1.18
CA VAL A 127 -13.78 -10.04 -1.40
C VAL A 127 -14.28 -8.82 -2.19
N VAL A 128 -13.81 -7.62 -1.85
CA VAL A 128 -14.17 -6.37 -2.54
C VAL A 128 -13.70 -6.40 -4.00
N LEU A 129 -12.50 -6.89 -4.27
CA LEU A 129 -11.97 -7.00 -5.64
C LEU A 129 -12.76 -8.00 -6.49
N ALA A 130 -13.13 -9.15 -5.92
CA ALA A 130 -13.93 -10.15 -6.60
C ALA A 130 -15.31 -9.61 -7.00
N GLN A 131 -15.88 -8.71 -6.19
CA GLN A 131 -17.14 -8.01 -6.49
C GLN A 131 -16.95 -6.91 -7.53
N ALA A 132 -15.92 -6.06 -7.41
CA ALA A 132 -15.62 -4.99 -8.37
C ALA A 132 -15.34 -5.54 -9.78
N THR A 133 -14.65 -6.68 -9.87
CA THR A 133 -14.36 -7.34 -11.15
C THR A 133 -15.64 -7.81 -11.85
N ARG A 134 -16.64 -8.30 -11.09
CA ARG A 134 -17.95 -8.72 -11.64
C ARG A 134 -18.80 -7.55 -12.16
N LEU A 135 -18.58 -6.33 -11.67
CA LEU A 135 -19.36 -5.15 -12.05
C LEU A 135 -18.84 -4.44 -13.32
N THR A 136 -17.66 -4.81 -13.82
CA THR A 136 -17.14 -4.23 -15.06
C THR A 136 -17.95 -4.69 -16.28
N ARG A 137 -18.74 -3.77 -16.87
CA ARG A 137 -19.54 -4.00 -18.09
C ARG A 137 -18.70 -4.13 -19.38
N LEU A 138 -17.46 -4.60 -19.27
CA LEU A 138 -16.57 -4.75 -20.41
C LEU A 138 -16.64 -6.18 -20.96
N THR A 139 -16.60 -6.30 -22.27
CA THR A 139 -16.45 -7.60 -22.92
C THR A 139 -15.06 -8.18 -22.60
N ARG A 140 -14.92 -9.51 -22.66
CA ARG A 140 -13.62 -10.19 -22.45
C ARG A 140 -12.51 -9.66 -23.36
N ARG A 141 -12.86 -9.16 -24.55
CA ARG A 141 -11.92 -8.56 -25.51
C ARG A 141 -11.43 -7.21 -25.00
N GLU A 142 -12.34 -6.34 -24.59
CA GLU A 142 -12.00 -5.01 -24.04
C GLU A 142 -11.16 -5.13 -22.77
N GLN A 143 -11.48 -6.06 -21.86
CA GLN A 143 -10.65 -6.34 -20.70
C GLN A 143 -9.23 -6.79 -21.08
N ARG A 144 -9.07 -7.60 -22.14
CA ARG A 144 -7.73 -8.02 -22.61
C ARG A 144 -6.93 -6.84 -23.16
N ASP A 145 -7.57 -6.02 -23.99
CA ASP A 145 -6.92 -4.85 -24.60
C ASP A 145 -6.52 -3.82 -23.54
N GLU A 146 -7.38 -3.62 -22.54
CA GLU A 146 -7.12 -2.72 -21.42
C GLU A 146 -6.01 -3.24 -20.51
N ASN A 147 -6.04 -4.53 -20.17
CA ASN A 147 -4.96 -5.18 -19.42
C ASN A 147 -3.63 -5.14 -20.16
N LYS A 148 -3.63 -5.28 -21.50
CA LYS A 148 -2.42 -5.14 -22.32
C LYS A 148 -1.85 -3.73 -22.22
N ARG A 149 -2.69 -2.72 -22.43
CA ARG A 149 -2.29 -1.30 -22.32
C ARG A 149 -1.72 -0.97 -20.94
N TRP A 150 -2.28 -1.56 -19.89
CA TRP A 150 -1.81 -1.31 -18.52
C TRP A 150 -0.54 -2.07 -18.16
N LYS A 151 -0.30 -3.22 -18.77
CA LYS A 151 1.02 -3.87 -18.71
C LYS A 151 2.08 -3.00 -19.40
N GLU A 152 1.78 -2.48 -20.59
CA GLU A 152 2.69 -1.59 -21.32
C GLU A 152 2.99 -0.31 -20.52
N PHE A 153 1.97 0.30 -19.91
CA PHE A 153 2.14 1.46 -19.03
C PHE A 153 3.10 1.17 -17.86
N ARG A 154 2.88 0.06 -17.13
CA ARG A 154 3.77 -0.35 -16.03
C ARG A 154 5.18 -0.60 -16.53
N MET A 155 5.37 -1.31 -17.64
CA MET A 155 6.70 -1.61 -18.19
C MET A 155 7.44 -0.33 -18.60
N LYS A 156 6.73 0.64 -19.20
CA LYS A 156 7.32 1.95 -19.51
C LYS A 156 7.82 2.64 -18.23
N MET A 157 6.98 2.72 -17.22
CA MET A 157 7.35 3.31 -15.92
C MET A 157 8.57 2.62 -15.31
N VAL A 158 8.61 1.29 -15.35
CA VAL A 158 9.73 0.48 -14.83
C VAL A 158 11.04 0.78 -15.57
N ASN A 159 10.98 0.86 -16.90
CA ASN A 159 12.15 1.19 -17.71
C ASN A 159 12.63 2.62 -17.47
N ASP A 160 11.70 3.58 -17.37
CA ASP A 160 12.00 4.98 -17.06
C ASP A 160 12.66 5.09 -15.68
N MET A 161 12.19 4.33 -14.68
CA MET A 161 12.80 4.25 -13.34
C MET A 161 14.21 3.67 -13.39
N TRP A 162 14.39 2.57 -14.16
CA TRP A 162 15.68 1.90 -14.28
C TRP A 162 16.72 2.76 -15.00
N ALA A 163 16.32 3.51 -16.02
CA ALA A 163 17.22 4.40 -16.75
C ALA A 163 17.75 5.58 -15.89
N GLN A 164 17.11 5.87 -14.76
CA GLN A 164 17.48 6.93 -13.82
C GLN A 164 18.15 6.41 -12.55
N ASN A 165 18.33 5.09 -12.42
CA ASN A 165 18.88 4.41 -11.25
C ASN A 165 20.38 4.21 -11.37
#